data_AF-R5DX18-F1
#
_entry.id   AF-R5DX18-F1
#
_cell.length_a   1.000
_cell.length_b   1.000
_cell.length_c   1.000
_cell.angle_alpha   90.00
_cell.angle_beta   90.00
_cell.angle_gamma   90.00
#
_symmetry.space_group_name_H-M   'P 1'
#
loop_
_entity.id
_entity.type
_entity.pdbx_description
1 polymer ?
#
loop_
_entity_poly.entity_id
_entity_poly.type
_entity_poly.pdbx_seq_one_letter_code
_entity_poly.pdbx_strand_id
1 'polypeptide(L)'
;MREAKYKMFYAAGNYWIMSCDSSDEQYMTPIIINETGAVIWKYLSECNSLNETAQRLSDFYGITIEDAKADVSLFTDSLRKYGIKYI
;
A
#
# COMPACT_ATOMS: atom_id res chain seq x y z
N MET A 1 3.09 -10.59 -12.25
CA MET A 1 3.17 -10.26 -10.81
C MET A 1 3.26 -8.75 -10.68
N ARG A 2 2.40 -8.15 -9.87
CA ARG A 2 2.20 -6.68 -9.70
C ARG A 2 3.41 -5.96 -9.07
N GLU A 3 4.44 -6.70 -8.65
CA GLU A 3 5.75 -6.22 -8.18
C GLU A 3 6.64 -5.58 -9.27
N ALA A 4 6.25 -5.66 -10.54
CA ALA A 4 7.12 -5.19 -11.63
C ALA A 4 7.26 -3.65 -11.72
N LYS A 5 6.23 -2.89 -11.35
CA LYS A 5 6.22 -1.41 -11.52
C LYS A 5 6.56 -0.65 -10.23
N TYR A 6 6.00 -1.03 -9.09
CA TYR A 6 6.17 -0.28 -7.84
C TYR A 6 6.89 -1.12 -6.77
N LYS A 7 7.89 -0.52 -6.11
CA LYS A 7 8.63 -1.15 -5.02
C LYS A 7 8.60 -0.31 -3.76
N MET A 8 8.59 -0.98 -2.62
CA MET A 8 8.64 -0.35 -1.29
C MET A 8 10.07 -0.41 -0.73
N PHE A 9 10.55 0.70 -0.19
CA PHE A 9 11.88 0.84 0.41
C PHE A 9 11.76 1.46 1.80
N TYR A 10 12.63 1.07 2.73
CA TYR A 10 12.73 1.72 4.03
C TYR A 10 13.96 2.62 4.06
N ALA A 11 13.76 3.92 4.24
CA ALA A 11 14.83 4.91 4.28
C ALA A 11 14.43 6.11 5.15
N ALA A 12 15.41 6.67 5.88
CA ALA A 12 15.19 7.83 6.76
C ALA A 12 13.99 7.66 7.72
N GLY A 13 13.82 6.45 8.29
CA GLY A 13 12.75 6.16 9.24
C GLY A 13 11.35 5.97 8.63
N ASN A 14 11.22 6.04 7.31
CA ASN A 14 9.93 5.98 6.61
C ASN A 14 9.92 4.90 5.53
N TYR A 15 8.71 4.44 5.16
CA TYR A 15 8.52 3.59 4.00
C TYR A 15 8.21 4.45 2.77
N TRP A 16 8.80 4.07 1.64
CA TRP A 16 8.72 4.80 0.39
C TRP A 16 8.23 3.86 -0.70
N ILE A 17 7.13 4.20 -1.38
CA ILE A 17 6.68 3.52 -2.59
C ILE A 17 7.19 4.31 -3.80
N MET A 18 7.97 3.65 -4.66
CA MET A 18 8.57 4.26 -5.86
C MET A 18 8.22 3.45 -7.11
N SER A 19 8.00 4.15 -8.23
CA SER A 19 8.00 3.50 -9.55
C SER A 19 9.44 3.12 -9.92
N CYS A 20 9.65 1.89 -10.33
CA CYS A 20 10.93 1.38 -10.83
C CYS A 20 10.91 1.14 -12.34
N ASP A 21 9.84 1.57 -13.02
CA ASP A 21 9.73 1.43 -14.46
C ASP A 21 10.56 2.50 -15.16
N SER A 22 11.67 2.07 -15.79
CA SER A 22 12.57 2.94 -16.54
C SER A 22 11.95 3.50 -17.82
N SER A 23 10.74 3.06 -18.20
CA SER A 23 9.97 3.59 -19.32
C SER A 23 9.03 4.74 -18.95
N ASP A 24 8.87 5.06 -17.66
CA ASP A 24 8.11 6.23 -17.23
C ASP A 24 8.88 7.50 -17.67
N GLU A 25 8.37 8.18 -18.72
CA GLU A 25 8.95 9.45 -19.23
C GLU A 25 8.88 10.60 -18.21
N GLN A 26 8.09 10.43 -17.14
CA GLN A 26 7.93 11.41 -16.06
C GLN A 26 8.32 10.81 -14.71
N TYR A 27 9.12 11.57 -13.97
CA TYR A 27 9.41 11.30 -12.57
C TYR A 27 8.12 11.29 -11.75
N MET A 28 7.83 10.16 -11.12
CA MET A 28 6.75 10.02 -10.16
C MET A 28 7.28 10.31 -8.76
N THR A 29 6.72 11.33 -8.09
CA THR A 29 7.05 11.65 -6.70
C THR A 29 6.79 10.43 -5.81
N PRO A 30 7.80 9.93 -5.07
CA PRO A 30 7.63 8.81 -4.15
C PRO A 30 6.53 9.06 -3.12
N ILE A 31 5.78 8.03 -2.78
CA ILE A 31 4.76 8.09 -1.73
C ILE A 31 5.43 7.69 -0.41
N ILE A 32 5.38 8.57 0.57
CA ILE A 32 5.84 8.30 1.93
C ILE A 32 4.67 7.70 2.72
N ILE A 33 4.90 6.55 3.33
CA ILE A 33 3.89 5.84 4.13
C ILE A 33 4.47 5.46 5.50
N ASN A 34 3.57 5.34 6.47
CA ASN A 34 3.90 4.88 7.82
C ASN A 34 3.95 3.34 7.89
N GLU A 35 4.21 2.81 9.09
CA GLU A 35 4.30 1.36 9.33
C GLU A 35 3.01 0.61 8.96
N THR A 36 1.84 1.13 9.35
CA THR A 36 0.55 0.53 9.01
C THR A 36 0.34 0.48 7.50
N GLY A 37 0.67 1.57 6.78
CA GLY A 37 0.61 1.61 5.33
C GLY A 37 1.52 0.60 4.66
N ALA A 38 2.71 0.36 5.21
CA ALA A 38 3.64 -0.66 4.71
C ALA A 38 3.08 -2.08 4.86
N VAL A 39 2.40 -2.37 5.98
CA VAL A 39 1.70 -3.64 6.19
C VAL A 39 0.54 -3.80 5.21
N ILE A 40 -0.29 -2.76 5.04
CA ILE A 40 -1.38 -2.77 4.06
C ILE A 40 -0.83 -3.00 2.65
N TRP A 41 0.22 -2.30 2.25
CA TRP A 41 0.86 -2.46 0.95
C TRP A 41 1.29 -3.90 0.68
N LYS A 42 1.91 -4.56 1.68
CA LYS A 42 2.27 -5.98 1.60
C LYS A 42 1.04 -6.85 1.38
N TYR A 43 -0.01 -6.67 2.17
CA TYR A 43 -1.24 -7.47 2.07
C TYR A 43 -2.00 -7.25 0.77
N LEU A 44 -1.97 -6.06 0.16
CA LEU A 44 -2.56 -5.83 -1.17
C LEU A 44 -1.94 -6.71 -2.26
N SER A 45 -0.71 -7.20 -2.08
CA SER A 45 -0.04 -8.11 -3.00
C SER A 45 -0.31 -9.59 -2.72
N GLU A 46 -0.65 -9.92 -1.47
CA GLU A 46 -0.85 -11.31 -1.00
C GLU A 46 -2.34 -11.72 -0.97
N CYS A 47 -3.24 -10.76 -0.75
CA CYS A 47 -4.68 -10.97 -0.63
C CYS A 47 -5.40 -10.74 -1.96
N ASN A 48 -6.55 -11.39 -2.13
CA ASN A 48 -7.34 -11.30 -3.36
C ASN A 48 -8.40 -10.18 -3.31
N SER A 49 -8.61 -9.57 -2.15
CA SER A 49 -9.59 -8.49 -1.97
C SER A 49 -9.22 -7.52 -0.85
N LEU A 50 -9.84 -6.33 -0.88
CA LEU A 50 -9.72 -5.34 0.20
C LEU A 50 -10.32 -5.82 1.52
N ASN A 51 -11.39 -6.62 1.47
CA ASN A 51 -11.99 -7.21 2.67
C ASN A 51 -11.03 -8.21 3.34
N GLU A 52 -10.36 -9.03 2.55
CA GLU A 52 -9.35 -9.97 3.06
C GLU A 52 -8.13 -9.23 3.63
N THR A 53 -7.70 -8.14 2.97
CA THR A 53 -6.64 -7.26 3.46
C THR A 53 -7.03 -6.66 4.82
N ALA A 54 -8.25 -6.14 4.95
CA ALA A 54 -8.75 -5.57 6.20
C ALA A 54 -8.89 -6.62 7.31
N GLN A 55 -9.35 -7.84 6.99
CA GLN A 55 -9.41 -8.92 7.98
C GLN A 55 -8.01 -9.26 8.51
N ARG A 56 -7.04 -9.41 7.61
CA ARG A 56 -5.67 -9.72 7.99
C ARG A 56 -4.99 -8.60 8.79
N LEU A 57 -5.34 -7.34 8.49
CA LEU A 57 -4.90 -6.17 9.25
C LEU A 57 -5.51 -6.15 10.65
N SER A 58 -6.82 -6.42 10.76
CA SER A 58 -7.55 -6.54 12.02
C SER A 58 -6.94 -7.61 12.93
N ASP A 59 -6.68 -8.79 12.37
CA ASP A 59 -6.05 -9.90 13.10
C ASP A 59 -4.61 -9.56 13.55
N PHE A 60 -3.85 -8.84 12.73
CA PHE A 60 -2.45 -8.50 13.02
C PHE A 60 -2.32 -7.44 14.13
N TYR A 61 -3.15 -6.40 14.11
CA TYR A 61 -3.09 -5.31 15.09
C TYR A 61 -4.03 -5.50 16.28
N GLY A 62 -4.94 -6.47 16.24
CA GLY A 62 -5.95 -6.68 17.29
C GLY A 62 -7.01 -5.57 17.35
N ILE A 63 -7.28 -4.91 16.22
CA ILE A 63 -8.27 -3.83 16.09
C ILE A 63 -9.58 -4.35 15.52
N THR A 64 -10.65 -3.55 15.59
CA THR A 64 -11.93 -3.93 14.98
C THR A 64 -11.83 -4.04 13.46
N ILE A 65 -12.68 -4.87 12.86
CA ILE A 65 -12.72 -5.01 11.40
C ILE A 65 -13.18 -3.72 10.72
N GLU A 66 -14.01 -2.92 11.40
CA GLU A 66 -14.44 -1.61 10.94
C GLU A 66 -13.29 -0.62 10.87
N ASP A 67 -12.45 -0.54 11.91
CA ASP A 67 -11.26 0.31 11.93
C ASP A 67 -10.26 -0.12 10.86
N ALA A 68 -10.02 -1.43 10.74
CA ALA A 68 -9.14 -1.97 9.72
C ALA A 68 -9.62 -1.66 8.29
N LYS A 69 -10.95 -1.73 8.04
CA LYS A 69 -11.53 -1.34 6.75
C LYS A 69 -11.36 0.14 6.47
N ALA A 70 -11.52 0.99 7.49
CA ALA A 70 -11.31 2.43 7.35
C ALA A 70 -9.85 2.74 6.96
N ASP A 71 -8.88 2.13 7.64
CA ASP A 71 -7.45 2.28 7.35
C ASP A 71 -7.10 1.79 5.94
N VAL A 72 -7.58 0.61 5.54
CA VAL A 72 -7.39 0.08 4.18
C VAL A 72 -8.02 1.02 3.15
N SER A 73 -9.22 1.55 3.40
CA SER A 73 -9.87 2.51 2.48
C SER A 73 -9.05 3.79 2.34
N LEU A 74 -8.66 4.42 3.45
CA LEU A 74 -7.87 5.66 3.46
C LEU A 74 -6.53 5.50 2.74
N PHE A 75 -5.84 4.39 3.00
CA PHE A 75 -4.58 4.08 2.35
C PHE A 75 -4.76 3.92 0.85
N THR A 76 -5.75 3.14 0.45
CA THR A 76 -5.96 2.79 -0.94
C THR A 76 -6.51 3.97 -1.77
N ASP A 77 -7.33 4.84 -1.18
CA ASP A 77 -7.73 6.12 -1.79
C ASP A 77 -6.54 7.05 -1.99
N SER A 78 -5.57 7.03 -1.07
CA SER A 78 -4.32 7.77 -1.22
C SER A 78 -3.54 7.26 -2.44
N LEU A 79 -3.40 5.94 -2.61
CA LEU A 79 -2.77 5.35 -3.79
C LEU A 79 -3.47 5.76 -5.10
N ARG A 80 -4.81 5.78 -5.14
CA ARG A 80 -5.57 6.23 -6.33
C ARG A 80 -5.26 7.66 -6.71
N LYS A 81 -5.10 8.57 -5.74
CA LYS A 81 -4.74 9.98 -6.00
C LYS A 81 -3.38 10.11 -6.69
N TYR A 82 -2.47 9.18 -6.42
CA TYR A 82 -1.17 9.09 -7.09
C TYR A 82 -1.19 8.27 -8.39
N GLY A 83 -2.38 7.90 -8.89
CA GLY A 83 -2.54 7.13 -10.12
C GLY A 83 -2.11 5.66 -10.00
N ILE A 84 -1.85 5.17 -8.77
CA ILE A 84 -1.46 3.79 -8.54
C ILE A 84 -2.72 2.91 -8.54
N LYS A 85 -2.76 1.96 -9.47
CA LYS A 85 -3.76 0.89 -9.50
C LYS A 85 -3.29 -0.28 -8.65
N TYR A 86 -4.19 -0.80 -7.82
CA TYR A 86 -3.97 -1.93 -6.93
C TYR A 86 -5.25 -2.79 -6.93
N ILE A 87 -5.07 -4.10 -6.71
CA ILE A 87 -6.08 -5.17 -6.82
C ILE A 87 -6.75 -5.28 -8.21
#